data_AF-A0A812RLL3-F1
#
_entry.id   AF-A0A812RLL3-F1
#
_cell.length_a   1.000
_cell.length_b   1.000
_cell.length_c   1.000
_cell.angle_alpha   90.00
_cell.angle_beta   90.00
_cell.angle_gamma   90.00
#
_symmetry.space_group_name_H-M   'P 1'
#
loop_
_entity.id
_entity.type
_entity.pdbx_description
1 polymer ?
#
loop_
_entity_poly.entity_id
_entity_poly.type
_entity_poly.pdbx_seq_one_letter_code
_entity_poly.pdbx_strand_id
1 'polypeptide(L)'
;MVPTTASLAERPMRKYTTLEAFALHESVTPDRWCINRSDLNYLWKEVSRAIRAGEIRPPDDGSDDFQSSDELYGPSIYTVNTQHIMPVTEEAGNVSWALMRHADGLDCDLFISHAWQEGIFEFLSKVLHSWPAGTRHAWCCMLANPQNLDIGALLQSPGSSPFALALQASTCVLVVPNRHCSIYTRLWCAYEAYRAHEEGKVIFIARGSNWKEIEVAVTRMILSGLLGMLLGFLESHHHSDTHAFLVCILAAAAFGSANVEADTCRKVLNNIGALTCGSMLFQWRTLRGVNAVAGIASHKAHTPLWPFIEERICILIGASFFTLLEVDRVNAQARMQEALQLSCMFHGIADATCSKAADRERIVGEIGDKTADVDHAIDVLLAAGMSTPTLRELSRAGVDIHNAGHAEVAVPFVAIVTSLITFCRLATDILYESNPWYIWFFQSTSFLARAALLAVLWVSPRDERCFILKMMTKLVVLYLVLATPAVVVWELRASDGVSPKRGWFAAPASIYTIILGFACLGMRRLVALPCCGSCLLRLFLARGRALSLWGPGAPELGSETDVLSNDDSDSEFCGKASDISSSTC
;
A
#
# COMPACT_ATOMS: atom_id res chain seq x y z
N MET A 1 -14.56 -18.75 4.32
CA MET A 1 -14.45 -20.18 3.95
C MET A 1 -13.30 -20.30 2.98
N VAL A 2 -12.16 -20.82 3.44
CA VAL A 2 -11.04 -21.16 2.53
C VAL A 2 -11.51 -22.40 1.76
N PRO A 3 -11.52 -22.41 0.42
CA PRO A 3 -11.86 -23.60 -0.33
C PRO A 3 -10.93 -24.72 0.12
N THR A 4 -11.50 -25.85 0.50
CA THR A 4 -10.75 -27.08 0.75
C THR A 4 -9.82 -27.27 -0.44
N THR A 5 -8.52 -27.34 -0.16
CA THR A 5 -7.48 -27.74 -1.11
C THR A 5 -7.73 -29.19 -1.49
N ALA A 6 -8.77 -29.42 -2.30
CA ALA A 6 -8.82 -30.59 -3.14
C ALA A 6 -7.50 -30.54 -3.90
N SER A 7 -6.63 -31.50 -3.59
CA SER A 7 -5.44 -31.80 -4.35
C SER A 7 -5.75 -31.52 -5.81
N LEU A 8 -5.10 -30.48 -6.37
CA LEU A 8 -5.02 -30.28 -7.81
C LEU A 8 -4.20 -31.47 -8.31
N ALA A 9 -4.83 -32.65 -8.29
CA ALA A 9 -4.33 -33.84 -8.92
C ALA A 9 -4.01 -33.43 -10.34
N GLU A 10 -2.78 -33.71 -10.76
CA GLU A 10 -2.26 -33.47 -12.10
C GLU A 10 -3.32 -33.90 -13.11
N ARG A 11 -4.10 -32.94 -13.61
CA ARG A 11 -5.02 -33.23 -14.70
C ARG A 11 -4.12 -33.67 -15.85
N PRO A 12 -4.34 -34.87 -16.41
CA PRO A 12 -3.52 -35.32 -17.53
C PRO A 12 -3.60 -34.25 -18.61
N MET A 13 -2.44 -33.73 -19.01
CA MET A 13 -2.38 -32.68 -20.03
C MET A 13 -2.93 -33.25 -21.32
N ARG A 14 -3.98 -32.60 -21.84
CA ARG A 14 -4.50 -32.90 -23.18
C ARG A 14 -3.42 -32.50 -24.18
N LYS A 15 -2.98 -33.45 -25.00
CA LYS A 15 -2.10 -33.16 -26.13
C LYS A 15 -2.95 -32.67 -27.30
N TYR A 16 -2.56 -31.55 -27.88
CA TYR A 16 -3.14 -31.00 -29.10
C TYR A 16 -2.21 -31.30 -30.27
N THR A 17 -2.76 -31.37 -31.48
CA THR A 17 -1.98 -31.18 -32.69
C THR A 17 -1.75 -29.68 -32.92
N THR A 18 -0.71 -29.31 -33.69
CA THR A 18 -0.46 -27.90 -34.02
C THR A 18 -1.68 -27.25 -34.68
N LEU A 19 -2.41 -27.96 -35.55
CA LEU A 19 -3.63 -27.47 -36.19
C LEU A 19 -4.76 -27.23 -35.17
N GLU A 20 -4.94 -28.14 -34.20
CA GLU A 20 -5.89 -27.94 -33.11
C GLU A 20 -5.51 -26.76 -32.22
N ALA A 21 -4.21 -26.55 -31.95
CA ALA A 21 -3.76 -25.40 -31.18
C ALA A 21 -4.03 -24.07 -31.91
N PHE A 22 -3.80 -24.00 -33.23
CA PHE A 22 -4.21 -22.85 -34.05
C PHE A 22 -5.72 -22.63 -33.98
N ALA A 23 -6.52 -23.66 -34.23
CA ALA A 23 -7.98 -23.58 -34.17
C ALA A 23 -8.47 -23.17 -32.76
N LEU A 24 -7.76 -23.57 -31.71
CA LEU A 24 -8.09 -23.17 -30.34
C LEU A 24 -7.85 -21.67 -30.12
N HIS A 25 -6.73 -21.12 -30.58
CA HIS A 25 -6.47 -19.67 -30.48
C HIS A 25 -7.38 -18.84 -31.40
N GLU A 26 -7.86 -19.40 -32.51
CA GLU A 26 -8.87 -18.72 -33.35
C GLU A 26 -10.26 -18.73 -32.70
N SER A 27 -10.62 -19.82 -32.00
CA SER A 27 -11.94 -19.98 -31.40
C SER A 27 -12.08 -19.32 -30.02
N VAL A 28 -10.99 -19.23 -29.25
CA VAL A 28 -10.97 -18.55 -27.96
C VAL A 28 -10.37 -17.16 -28.15
N THR A 29 -11.14 -16.12 -27.83
CA THR A 29 -10.70 -14.74 -27.99
C THR A 29 -9.47 -14.43 -27.11
N PRO A 30 -8.53 -13.57 -27.55
CA PRO A 30 -7.28 -13.33 -26.82
C PRO A 30 -7.43 -12.78 -25.41
N ASP A 31 -8.50 -12.03 -25.16
CA ASP A 31 -8.88 -11.55 -23.83
C ASP A 31 -9.32 -12.66 -22.88
N ARG A 32 -9.44 -13.90 -23.37
CA ARG A 32 -9.72 -15.09 -22.55
C ARG A 32 -8.53 -16.02 -22.38
N TRP A 33 -7.34 -15.65 -22.86
CA TRP A 33 -6.10 -16.41 -22.66
C TRP A 33 -5.48 -16.13 -21.28
N CYS A 34 -6.29 -16.29 -20.24
CA CYS A 34 -5.93 -15.94 -18.88
C CYS A 34 -5.55 -17.15 -18.03
N ILE A 35 -4.85 -16.85 -16.94
CA ILE A 35 -4.43 -17.77 -15.89
C ILE A 35 -5.05 -17.36 -14.55
N ASN A 36 -5.07 -18.26 -13.58
CA ASN A 36 -5.49 -17.94 -12.21
C ASN A 36 -4.32 -18.04 -11.22
N ARG A 37 -4.55 -17.66 -9.95
CA ARG A 37 -3.51 -17.74 -8.89
C ARG A 37 -2.92 -19.14 -8.72
N SER A 38 -3.71 -20.20 -8.93
CA SER A 38 -3.21 -21.57 -8.77
C SER A 38 -2.24 -21.96 -9.88
N ASP A 39 -2.41 -21.44 -11.10
CA ASP A 39 -1.48 -21.67 -12.21
C ASP A 39 -0.12 -21.02 -11.95
N LEU A 40 -0.06 -19.82 -11.35
CA LEU A 40 1.21 -19.20 -10.95
C LEU A 40 1.91 -19.95 -9.82
N ASN A 41 1.17 -20.45 -8.84
CA ASN A 41 1.74 -21.32 -7.79
C ASN A 41 2.24 -22.65 -8.35
N TYR A 42 1.59 -23.18 -9.39
CA TYR A 42 2.04 -24.36 -10.11
C TYR A 42 3.32 -24.06 -10.89
N LEU A 43 3.36 -22.97 -11.65
CA LEU A 43 4.55 -22.51 -12.38
C LEU A 43 5.75 -22.32 -11.45
N TRP A 44 5.55 -21.71 -10.26
CA TRP A 44 6.60 -21.61 -9.25
C TRP A 44 7.24 -22.97 -8.97
N LYS A 45 6.41 -23.98 -8.67
CA LYS A 45 6.87 -25.32 -8.30
C LYS A 45 7.58 -26.03 -9.46
N GLU A 46 7.06 -25.90 -10.68
CA GLU A 46 7.66 -26.50 -11.88
C GLU A 46 9.03 -25.88 -12.16
N VAL A 47 9.14 -24.55 -12.18
CA VAL A 47 10.41 -23.85 -12.41
C VAL A 47 11.43 -24.21 -11.32
N SER A 48 11.05 -24.19 -10.04
CA SER A 48 11.96 -24.62 -8.97
C SER A 48 12.41 -26.09 -9.11
N ARG A 49 11.53 -26.97 -9.62
CA ARG A 49 11.88 -28.38 -9.87
C ARG A 49 12.86 -28.49 -11.03
N ALA A 50 12.59 -27.81 -12.14
CA ALA A 50 13.41 -27.80 -13.34
C ALA A 50 14.82 -27.25 -13.07
N ILE A 51 14.96 -26.20 -12.25
CA ILE A 51 16.26 -25.68 -11.79
C ILE A 51 17.02 -26.76 -10.99
N ARG A 52 16.37 -27.41 -10.02
CA ARG A 52 17.01 -28.47 -9.21
C ARG A 52 17.39 -29.71 -10.03
N ALA A 53 16.63 -30.02 -11.07
CA ALA A 53 16.93 -31.08 -12.02
C ALA A 53 18.05 -30.70 -13.01
N GLY A 54 18.44 -29.42 -13.06
CA GLY A 54 19.38 -28.90 -14.03
C GLY A 54 18.81 -28.88 -15.45
N GLU A 55 17.49 -28.79 -15.60
CA GLU A 55 16.80 -28.58 -16.88
C GLU A 55 16.81 -27.09 -17.25
N ILE A 56 16.69 -26.20 -16.25
CA ILE A 56 16.91 -24.76 -16.41
C ILE A 56 18.32 -24.42 -15.89
N ARG A 57 19.15 -23.81 -16.74
CA ARG A 57 20.55 -23.43 -16.45
C ARG A 57 20.82 -22.00 -16.92
N PRO A 58 21.79 -21.29 -16.29
CA PRO A 58 22.30 -20.03 -16.82
C PRO A 58 22.72 -20.20 -18.28
N PRO A 59 22.27 -19.32 -19.20
CA PRO A 59 22.70 -19.35 -20.59
C PRO A 59 24.22 -19.19 -20.73
N ASP A 60 24.82 -19.88 -21.70
CA ASP A 60 26.27 -19.86 -21.93
C ASP A 60 26.79 -18.47 -22.36
N ASP A 61 25.92 -17.61 -22.89
CA ASP A 61 26.25 -16.25 -23.33
C ASP A 61 26.33 -15.23 -22.18
N GLY A 62 25.99 -15.65 -20.95
CA GLY A 62 26.00 -14.78 -19.76
C GLY A 62 24.87 -13.74 -19.74
N SER A 63 23.86 -13.88 -20.60
CA SER A 63 22.69 -12.98 -20.61
C SER A 63 21.87 -13.03 -19.31
N ASP A 64 22.00 -14.12 -18.55
CA ASP A 64 21.30 -14.34 -17.28
C ASP A 64 22.13 -15.21 -16.32
N ASP A 65 22.92 -14.56 -15.48
CA ASP A 65 23.81 -15.20 -14.50
C ASP A 65 23.09 -15.48 -13.15
N PHE A 66 21.99 -16.24 -13.21
CA PHE A 66 21.26 -16.61 -11.99
C PHE A 66 21.93 -17.80 -11.28
N GLN A 67 21.89 -17.79 -9.94
CA GLN A 67 22.37 -18.93 -9.15
C GLN A 67 21.25 -19.95 -8.96
N SER A 68 21.54 -21.24 -9.08
CA SER A 68 20.54 -22.31 -8.90
C SER A 68 19.97 -22.37 -7.47
N SER A 69 20.67 -21.79 -6.49
CA SER A 69 20.22 -21.63 -5.11
C SER A 69 19.45 -20.33 -4.85
N ASP A 70 19.29 -19.45 -5.84
CA ASP A 70 18.55 -18.20 -5.70
C ASP A 70 17.04 -18.46 -5.70
N GLU A 71 16.46 -18.47 -4.50
CA GLU A 71 15.01 -18.59 -4.30
C GLU A 71 14.28 -17.25 -4.32
N LEU A 72 15.01 -16.13 -4.32
CA LEU A 72 14.44 -14.79 -4.22
C LEU A 72 14.12 -14.21 -5.60
N TYR A 73 15.05 -14.32 -6.53
CA TYR A 73 14.89 -13.76 -7.88
C TYR A 73 14.75 -14.86 -8.94
N GLY A 74 15.68 -15.83 -8.92
CA GLY A 74 15.70 -16.92 -9.89
C GLY A 74 16.10 -16.46 -11.31
N PRO A 75 15.97 -17.35 -12.31
CA PRO A 75 16.25 -17.02 -13.72
C PRO A 75 15.33 -15.91 -14.24
N SER A 76 15.82 -15.17 -15.23
CA SER A 76 15.02 -14.25 -16.02
C SER A 76 13.86 -14.95 -16.72
N ILE A 77 12.80 -14.21 -17.03
CA ILE A 77 11.68 -14.74 -17.80
C ILE A 77 12.11 -15.18 -19.21
N TYR A 78 13.11 -14.54 -19.82
CA TYR A 78 13.70 -15.01 -21.09
C TYR A 78 14.20 -16.46 -20.99
N THR A 79 14.96 -16.75 -19.94
CA THR A 79 15.51 -18.09 -19.67
C THR A 79 14.40 -19.09 -19.39
N VAL A 80 13.44 -18.75 -18.52
CA VAL A 80 12.30 -19.62 -18.20
C VAL A 80 11.42 -19.89 -19.42
N ASN A 81 11.19 -18.88 -20.25
CA ASN A 81 10.39 -19.03 -21.46
C ASN A 81 11.03 -20.03 -22.41
N THR A 82 12.32 -19.82 -22.71
CA THR A 82 13.07 -20.63 -23.68
C THR A 82 13.30 -22.06 -23.19
N GLN A 83 13.71 -22.23 -21.94
CA GLN A 83 14.14 -23.53 -21.41
C GLN A 83 13.01 -24.34 -20.76
N HIS A 84 11.85 -23.74 -20.51
CA HIS A 84 10.74 -24.44 -19.84
C HIS A 84 9.37 -24.20 -20.49
N ILE A 85 8.90 -22.96 -20.62
CA ILE A 85 7.54 -22.69 -21.12
C ILE A 85 7.40 -23.19 -22.57
N MET A 86 8.34 -22.85 -23.45
CA MET A 86 8.33 -23.28 -24.85
C MET A 86 8.37 -24.82 -24.99
N PRO A 87 9.32 -25.56 -24.39
CA PRO A 87 9.32 -27.02 -24.44
C PRO A 87 8.02 -27.66 -23.95
N VAL A 88 7.50 -27.22 -22.79
CA VAL A 88 6.26 -27.78 -22.22
C VAL A 88 5.06 -27.51 -23.13
N THR A 89 4.96 -26.32 -23.70
CA THR A 89 3.86 -25.95 -24.61
C THR A 89 4.00 -26.57 -26.00
N GLU A 90 5.21 -26.85 -26.47
CA GLU A 90 5.49 -27.60 -27.70
C GLU A 90 5.00 -29.04 -27.57
N GLU A 91 5.33 -29.72 -26.47
CA GLU A 91 4.84 -31.07 -26.16
C GLU A 91 3.32 -31.16 -26.05
N ALA A 92 2.68 -30.05 -25.67
CA ALA A 92 1.23 -29.90 -25.63
C ALA A 92 0.60 -29.56 -26.99
N GLY A 93 1.39 -29.40 -28.06
CA GLY A 93 0.89 -29.11 -29.41
C GLY A 93 1.01 -27.65 -29.84
N ASN A 94 1.93 -26.88 -29.26
CA ASN A 94 2.13 -25.45 -29.49
C ASN A 94 0.99 -24.53 -28.99
N VAL A 95 0.14 -25.03 -28.09
CA VAL A 95 -0.89 -24.22 -27.43
C VAL A 95 -0.26 -23.28 -26.39
N SER A 96 -0.78 -22.07 -26.17
CA SER A 96 -0.27 -21.20 -25.08
C SER A 96 -0.43 -21.86 -23.71
N TRP A 97 0.39 -21.49 -22.74
CA TRP A 97 0.28 -22.04 -21.39
C TRP A 97 -1.11 -21.81 -20.80
N ALA A 98 -1.70 -20.63 -21.00
CA ALA A 98 -3.04 -20.31 -20.54
C ALA A 98 -4.10 -21.27 -21.11
N LEU A 99 -4.13 -21.48 -22.43
CA LEU A 99 -5.10 -22.37 -23.08
C LEU A 99 -4.79 -23.86 -22.88
N MET A 100 -3.53 -24.20 -22.64
CA MET A 100 -3.12 -25.55 -22.20
C MET A 100 -3.80 -25.89 -20.87
N ARG A 101 -3.87 -24.92 -19.95
CA ARG A 101 -4.48 -25.08 -18.62
C ARG A 101 -6.00 -24.94 -18.66
N HIS A 102 -6.51 -24.04 -19.51
CA HIS A 102 -7.91 -23.66 -19.60
C HIS A 102 -8.36 -23.56 -21.06
N ALA A 103 -8.67 -24.70 -21.67
CA ALA A 103 -9.03 -24.78 -23.09
C ALA A 103 -10.23 -23.91 -23.48
N ASP A 104 -11.19 -23.70 -22.56
CA ASP A 104 -12.36 -22.86 -22.79
C ASP A 104 -12.11 -21.36 -22.59
N GLY A 105 -10.88 -20.98 -22.20
CA GLY A 105 -10.50 -19.64 -21.79
C GLY A 105 -11.06 -19.22 -20.43
N LEU A 106 -10.52 -18.14 -19.88
CA LEU A 106 -10.92 -17.51 -18.62
C LEU A 106 -11.09 -16.01 -18.81
N ASP A 107 -12.14 -15.41 -18.24
CA ASP A 107 -12.38 -13.96 -18.37
C ASP A 107 -11.21 -13.14 -17.77
N CYS A 108 -10.76 -12.10 -18.46
CA CYS A 108 -9.67 -11.22 -17.99
C CYS A 108 -10.17 -10.20 -16.96
N ASP A 109 -9.81 -10.39 -15.68
CA ASP A 109 -10.06 -9.38 -14.64
C ASP A 109 -8.85 -8.45 -14.45
N LEU A 110 -7.63 -8.98 -14.62
CA LEU A 110 -6.37 -8.33 -14.30
C LEU A 110 -5.40 -8.42 -15.48
N PHE A 111 -4.83 -7.30 -15.92
CA PHE A 111 -3.74 -7.30 -16.89
C PHE A 111 -2.40 -7.11 -16.17
N ILE A 112 -1.41 -7.96 -16.44
CA ILE A 112 -0.07 -7.87 -15.83
C ILE A 112 0.92 -7.29 -16.84
N SER A 113 1.47 -6.12 -16.53
CA SER A 113 2.52 -5.44 -17.29
C SER A 113 3.87 -5.66 -16.62
N HIS A 114 4.85 -6.19 -17.35
CA HIS A 114 6.11 -6.66 -16.77
C HIS A 114 7.28 -6.69 -17.78
N ALA A 115 8.52 -6.74 -17.28
CA ALA A 115 9.71 -6.88 -18.09
C ALA A 115 10.12 -8.36 -18.23
N TRP A 116 10.78 -8.73 -19.32
CA TRP A 116 11.25 -10.12 -19.50
C TRP A 116 12.62 -10.37 -18.86
N GLN A 117 13.38 -9.30 -18.58
CA GLN A 117 14.64 -9.38 -17.83
C GLN A 117 14.44 -9.63 -16.33
N GLU A 118 13.21 -9.58 -15.81
CA GLU A 118 12.96 -9.78 -14.39
C GLU A 118 13.13 -11.25 -13.98
N GLY A 119 13.56 -11.46 -12.74
CA GLY A 119 13.64 -12.81 -12.16
C GLY A 119 12.24 -13.40 -11.94
N ILE A 120 12.04 -14.65 -12.35
CA ILE A 120 10.73 -15.32 -12.28
C ILE A 120 10.17 -15.44 -10.86
N PHE A 121 11.01 -15.68 -9.85
CA PHE A 121 10.55 -15.79 -8.46
C PHE A 121 10.21 -14.41 -7.87
N GLU A 122 10.95 -13.37 -8.27
CA GLU A 122 10.62 -11.98 -7.94
C GLU A 122 9.23 -11.63 -8.53
N PHE A 123 9.04 -11.87 -9.83
CA PHE A 123 7.77 -11.66 -10.53
C PHE A 123 6.62 -12.38 -9.85
N LEU A 124 6.73 -13.70 -9.66
CA LEU A 124 5.66 -14.51 -9.09
C LEU A 124 5.32 -14.08 -7.66
N SER A 125 6.33 -13.75 -6.85
CA SER A 125 6.13 -13.29 -5.47
C SER A 125 5.37 -11.97 -5.44
N LYS A 126 5.78 -10.99 -6.27
CA LYS A 126 5.14 -9.68 -6.38
C LYS A 126 3.69 -9.79 -6.87
N VAL A 127 3.46 -10.57 -7.92
CA VAL A 127 2.12 -10.76 -8.50
C VAL A 127 1.19 -11.46 -7.51
N LEU A 128 1.61 -12.57 -6.91
CA LEU A 128 0.78 -13.32 -5.96
C LEU A 128 0.44 -12.49 -4.72
N HIS A 129 1.41 -11.73 -4.19
CA HIS A 129 1.18 -10.85 -3.05
C HIS A 129 0.24 -9.68 -3.38
N SER A 130 0.41 -9.07 -4.56
CA SER A 130 -0.29 -7.84 -4.95
C SER A 130 -1.58 -8.06 -5.73
N TRP A 131 -1.98 -9.32 -5.92
CA TRP A 131 -3.17 -9.69 -6.66
C TRP A 131 -4.43 -9.01 -6.08
N PRO A 132 -5.09 -8.09 -6.83
CA PRO A 132 -6.18 -7.28 -6.30
C PRO A 132 -7.35 -8.10 -5.79
N ALA A 133 -7.93 -7.68 -4.65
CA ALA A 133 -9.12 -8.32 -4.10
C ALA A 133 -10.29 -8.25 -5.10
N GLY A 134 -10.98 -9.37 -5.31
CA GLY A 134 -12.11 -9.48 -6.24
C GLY A 134 -11.75 -9.90 -7.66
N THR A 135 -10.47 -9.84 -8.06
CA THR A 135 -10.02 -10.35 -9.36
C THR A 135 -9.73 -11.85 -9.29
N ARG A 136 -10.14 -12.62 -10.31
CA ARG A 136 -10.02 -14.09 -10.33
C ARG A 136 -8.96 -14.58 -11.30
N HIS A 137 -8.88 -13.94 -12.47
CA HIS A 137 -7.94 -14.34 -13.51
C HIS A 137 -7.11 -13.16 -14.01
N ALA A 138 -5.92 -13.48 -14.52
CA ALA A 138 -4.99 -12.51 -15.04
C ALA A 138 -4.50 -12.90 -16.43
N TRP A 139 -4.26 -11.88 -17.25
CA TRP A 139 -3.53 -12.02 -18.50
C TRP A 139 -2.06 -11.64 -18.27
N CYS A 140 -1.13 -12.47 -18.74
CA CYS A 140 0.31 -12.27 -18.60
C CYS A 140 1.00 -12.77 -19.87
N CYS A 141 1.79 -11.91 -20.53
CA CYS A 141 2.22 -12.14 -21.91
C CYS A 141 3.04 -13.43 -22.11
N MET A 142 3.91 -13.79 -21.15
CA MET A 142 4.73 -15.02 -21.25
C MET A 142 3.91 -16.31 -21.19
N LEU A 143 2.69 -16.26 -20.61
CA LEU A 143 1.83 -17.44 -20.43
C LEU A 143 0.62 -17.43 -21.38
N ALA A 144 0.14 -16.24 -21.75
CA ALA A 144 -1.04 -16.07 -22.56
C ALA A 144 -0.75 -16.26 -24.06
N ASN A 145 0.37 -15.73 -24.55
CA ASN A 145 0.72 -15.83 -25.96
C ASN A 145 1.24 -17.24 -26.31
N PRO A 146 0.96 -17.73 -27.52
CA PRO A 146 1.51 -19.00 -28.00
C PRO A 146 2.99 -18.87 -28.35
N GLN A 147 3.87 -19.17 -27.39
CA GLN A 147 5.33 -18.95 -27.48
C GLN A 147 6.02 -19.70 -28.63
N ASN A 148 5.42 -20.79 -29.11
CA ASN A 148 5.94 -21.59 -30.23
C ASN A 148 5.29 -21.26 -31.58
N LEU A 149 4.34 -20.31 -31.64
CA LEU A 149 3.72 -19.86 -32.89
C LEU A 149 4.29 -18.50 -33.31
N ASP A 150 3.89 -18.00 -34.48
CA ASP A 150 4.32 -16.68 -34.96
C ASP A 150 3.63 -15.54 -34.19
N ILE A 151 4.19 -15.22 -33.01
CA ILE A 151 3.76 -14.06 -32.22
C ILE A 151 3.95 -12.75 -33.00
N GLY A 152 4.94 -12.68 -33.89
CA GLY A 152 5.18 -11.51 -34.73
C GLY A 152 3.98 -11.17 -35.61
N ALA A 153 3.26 -12.17 -36.13
CA ALA A 153 2.01 -11.99 -36.87
C ALA A 153 0.90 -11.42 -35.98
N LEU A 154 0.81 -11.84 -34.71
CA LEU A 154 -0.18 -11.36 -33.74
C LEU A 154 0.05 -9.91 -33.30
N LEU A 155 1.28 -9.40 -33.44
CA LEU A 155 1.69 -8.05 -33.04
C LEU A 155 1.71 -7.05 -34.21
N GLN A 156 1.26 -7.44 -35.41
CA GLN A 156 1.31 -6.57 -36.59
C GLN A 156 0.44 -5.31 -36.48
N SER A 157 -0.60 -5.34 -35.65
CA SER A 157 -1.44 -4.18 -35.33
C SER A 157 -1.54 -4.06 -33.81
N PRO A 158 -0.83 -3.10 -33.17
CA PRO A 158 -0.80 -2.98 -31.73
C PRO A 158 -2.20 -2.89 -31.11
N GLY A 159 -3.09 -2.07 -31.67
CA GLY A 159 -4.46 -1.89 -31.16
C GLY A 159 -5.39 -3.09 -31.28
N SER A 160 -5.11 -4.06 -32.15
CA SER A 160 -5.89 -5.31 -32.28
C SER A 160 -5.12 -6.55 -31.83
N SER A 161 -3.96 -6.36 -31.21
CA SER A 161 -3.12 -7.43 -30.71
C SER A 161 -3.79 -8.18 -29.54
N PRO A 162 -3.35 -9.40 -29.24
CA PRO A 162 -3.83 -10.16 -28.08
C PRO A 162 -3.80 -9.37 -26.77
N PHE A 163 -2.73 -8.62 -26.54
CA PHE A 163 -2.54 -7.90 -25.29
C PHE A 163 -3.44 -6.64 -25.22
N ALA A 164 -3.69 -5.94 -26.34
CA ALA A 164 -4.60 -4.79 -26.36
C ALA A 164 -6.04 -5.20 -26.07
N LEU A 165 -6.49 -6.33 -26.63
CA LEU A 165 -7.81 -6.90 -26.36
C LEU A 165 -7.95 -7.33 -24.89
N ALA A 166 -6.93 -8.01 -24.35
CA ALA A 166 -6.92 -8.41 -22.95
C ALA A 166 -6.92 -7.22 -21.98
N LEU A 167 -6.16 -6.17 -22.29
CA LEU A 167 -6.12 -4.95 -21.49
C LEU A 167 -7.46 -4.22 -21.52
N GLN A 168 -8.09 -4.13 -22.70
CA GLN A 168 -9.43 -3.56 -22.85
C GLN A 168 -10.46 -4.30 -22.00
N ALA A 169 -10.42 -5.64 -21.99
CA ALA A 169 -11.30 -6.48 -21.17
C ALA A 169 -11.03 -6.38 -19.66
N SER A 170 -9.77 -6.16 -19.26
CA SER A 170 -9.37 -6.12 -17.85
C SER A 170 -10.04 -4.99 -17.05
N THR A 171 -10.17 -5.18 -15.74
CA THR A 171 -10.67 -4.13 -14.82
C THR A 171 -9.55 -3.21 -14.35
N CYS A 172 -8.33 -3.72 -14.26
CA CYS A 172 -7.16 -2.98 -13.80
C CYS A 172 -5.86 -3.59 -14.33
N VAL A 173 -4.80 -2.80 -14.24
CA VAL A 173 -3.44 -3.17 -14.63
C VAL A 173 -2.56 -3.28 -13.39
N LEU A 174 -1.78 -4.34 -13.30
CA LEU A 174 -0.74 -4.54 -12.29
C LEU A 174 0.63 -4.47 -12.98
N VAL A 175 1.37 -3.42 -12.67
CA VAL A 175 2.73 -3.16 -13.14
C VAL A 175 3.70 -3.82 -12.18
N VAL A 176 4.57 -4.69 -12.68
CA VAL A 176 5.54 -5.44 -11.87
C VAL A 176 6.92 -4.78 -12.00
N PRO A 177 7.34 -3.95 -11.02
CA PRO A 177 8.71 -3.45 -10.98
C PRO A 177 9.69 -4.60 -10.74
N ASN A 178 10.94 -4.42 -11.16
CA ASN A 178 12.01 -5.40 -10.97
C ASN A 178 13.33 -4.67 -10.67
N ARG A 179 14.33 -5.41 -10.18
CA ARG A 179 15.64 -4.84 -9.83
C ARG A 179 16.54 -4.42 -10.99
N HIS A 180 16.27 -4.89 -12.22
CA HIS A 180 17.19 -4.72 -13.36
C HIS A 180 16.98 -3.39 -14.08
N CYS A 181 15.74 -3.06 -14.40
CA CYS A 181 15.39 -1.79 -15.05
C CYS A 181 13.91 -1.45 -14.85
N SER A 182 13.56 -0.17 -15.05
CA SER A 182 12.16 0.19 -15.21
C SER A 182 11.54 -0.55 -16.40
N ILE A 183 10.37 -1.13 -16.20
CA ILE A 183 9.64 -1.79 -17.30
C ILE A 183 9.31 -0.82 -18.44
N TYR A 184 9.22 0.49 -18.14
CA TYR A 184 8.89 1.52 -19.14
C TYR A 184 10.06 1.91 -20.03
N THR A 185 11.27 1.38 -19.76
CA THR A 185 12.35 1.38 -20.76
C THR A 185 12.03 0.48 -21.97
N ARG A 186 10.98 -0.35 -21.88
CA ARG A 186 10.46 -1.18 -22.98
C ARG A 186 9.20 -0.56 -23.56
N LEU A 187 9.22 -0.30 -24.87
CA LEU A 187 8.16 0.41 -25.57
C LEU A 187 6.80 -0.30 -25.54
N TRP A 188 6.77 -1.63 -25.51
CA TRP A 188 5.51 -2.38 -25.35
C TRP A 188 4.86 -2.13 -23.98
N CYS A 189 5.63 -2.04 -22.89
CA CYS A 189 5.12 -1.71 -21.56
C CYS A 189 4.63 -0.26 -21.49
N ALA A 190 5.32 0.67 -22.17
CA ALA A 190 4.83 2.04 -22.32
C ALA A 190 3.50 2.09 -23.10
N TYR A 191 3.36 1.29 -24.16
CA TYR A 191 2.11 1.17 -24.91
C TYR A 191 0.97 0.53 -24.08
N GLU A 192 1.27 -0.42 -23.20
CA GLU A 192 0.29 -0.94 -22.23
C GLU A 192 -0.19 0.18 -21.28
N ALA A 193 0.71 1.05 -20.80
CA ALA A 193 0.32 2.22 -20.00
C ALA A 193 -0.53 3.21 -20.79
N TYR A 194 -0.22 3.44 -22.07
CA TYR A 194 -1.06 4.24 -22.99
C TYR A 194 -2.47 3.66 -23.11
N ARG A 195 -2.60 2.36 -23.41
CA ARG A 195 -3.90 1.71 -23.53
C ARG A 195 -4.67 1.75 -22.21
N ALA A 196 -3.99 1.57 -21.07
CA ALA A 196 -4.60 1.70 -19.75
C ALA A 196 -5.07 3.12 -19.45
N HIS A 197 -4.35 4.14 -19.93
CA HIS A 197 -4.75 5.54 -19.83
C HIS A 197 -6.04 5.80 -20.62
N GLU A 198 -6.04 5.46 -21.90
CA GLU A 198 -7.16 5.66 -22.84
C GLU A 198 -8.45 4.98 -22.36
N GLU A 199 -8.33 3.75 -21.86
CA GLU A 199 -9.47 2.97 -21.38
C GLU A 199 -9.86 3.34 -19.93
N GLY A 200 -9.24 4.37 -19.34
CA GLY A 200 -9.55 4.83 -17.98
C GLY A 200 -9.24 3.80 -16.89
N LYS A 201 -8.35 2.85 -17.14
CA LYS A 201 -8.00 1.78 -16.19
C LYS A 201 -7.23 2.32 -14.99
N VAL A 202 -7.37 1.60 -13.88
CA VAL A 202 -6.52 1.79 -12.70
C VAL A 202 -5.24 0.99 -12.88
N ILE A 203 -4.09 1.63 -12.67
CA ILE A 203 -2.77 1.03 -12.73
C ILE A 203 -2.20 0.95 -11.31
N PHE A 204 -1.81 -0.23 -10.86
CA PHE A 204 -1.19 -0.48 -9.56
C PHE A 204 0.27 -0.92 -9.72
N ILE A 205 1.13 -0.55 -8.76
CA ILE A 205 2.48 -1.10 -8.65
C ILE A 205 2.42 -2.37 -7.78
N ALA A 206 2.90 -3.49 -8.31
CA ALA A 206 3.08 -4.74 -7.58
C ALA A 206 4.21 -4.59 -6.55
N ARG A 207 4.13 -5.38 -5.49
CA ARG A 207 5.03 -5.34 -4.33
C ARG A 207 5.33 -6.73 -3.84
N GLY A 208 6.56 -6.93 -3.40
CA GLY A 208 6.95 -8.13 -2.67
C GLY A 208 6.29 -8.19 -1.29
N SER A 209 6.22 -9.40 -0.73
CA SER A 209 5.87 -9.57 0.68
C SER A 209 7.01 -9.01 1.55
N ASN A 210 6.68 -8.10 2.46
CA ASN A 210 7.59 -7.53 3.46
C ASN A 210 7.27 -8.03 4.88
N TRP A 211 6.72 -9.24 4.99
CA TRP A 211 6.25 -9.78 6.26
C TRP A 211 7.38 -9.99 7.27
N LYS A 212 8.59 -10.37 6.82
CA LYS A 212 9.74 -10.58 7.69
C LYS A 212 10.19 -9.27 8.33
N GLU A 213 10.23 -8.20 7.56
CA GLU A 213 10.57 -6.85 8.00
C GLU A 213 9.52 -6.33 8.99
N ILE A 214 8.24 -6.59 8.72
CA ILE A 214 7.14 -6.28 9.63
C ILE A 214 7.29 -7.08 10.94
N GLU A 215 7.56 -8.37 10.87
CA GLU A 215 7.73 -9.26 12.03
C GLU A 215 8.88 -8.80 12.92
N VAL A 216 10.04 -8.48 12.33
CA VAL A 216 11.20 -7.92 13.06
C VAL A 216 10.82 -6.61 13.75
N ALA A 217 10.10 -5.73 13.04
CA ALA A 217 9.73 -4.44 13.57
C ALA A 217 8.71 -4.57 14.72
N VAL A 218 7.68 -5.41 14.57
CA VAL A 218 6.70 -5.72 15.62
C VAL A 218 7.35 -6.38 16.82
N THR A 219 8.26 -7.35 16.61
CA THR A 219 9.00 -8.02 17.69
C THR A 219 9.80 -7.00 18.51
N ARG A 220 10.50 -6.07 17.85
CA ARG A 220 11.21 -4.98 18.53
C ARG A 220 10.26 -4.09 19.35
N MET A 221 9.08 -3.76 18.80
CA MET A 221 8.07 -2.97 19.51
C MET A 221 7.56 -3.70 20.76
N ILE A 222 7.32 -5.01 20.67
CA ILE A 222 6.91 -5.83 21.81
C ILE A 222 8.01 -5.86 22.88
N LEU A 223 9.27 -6.11 22.49
CA LEU A 223 10.40 -6.12 23.43
C LEU A 223 10.57 -4.77 24.15
N SER A 224 10.40 -3.66 23.42
CA SER A 224 10.41 -2.31 23.99
C SER A 224 9.29 -2.09 25.01
N GLY A 225 8.07 -2.52 24.70
CA GLY A 225 6.93 -2.48 25.63
C GLY A 225 7.13 -3.37 26.86
N LEU A 226 7.68 -4.58 26.69
CA LEU A 226 8.02 -5.49 27.80
C LEU A 226 9.08 -4.88 28.73
N LEU A 227 10.11 -4.25 28.16
CA LEU A 227 11.11 -3.52 28.92
C LEU A 227 10.48 -2.36 29.70
N GLY A 228 9.59 -1.60 29.06
CA GLY A 228 8.78 -0.57 29.71
C GLY A 228 7.99 -1.11 30.90
N MET A 229 7.31 -2.25 30.74
CA MET A 229 6.57 -2.91 31.81
C MET A 229 7.47 -3.30 32.99
N LEU A 230 8.65 -3.83 32.73
CA LEU A 230 9.62 -4.17 33.78
C LEU A 230 10.06 -2.91 34.55
N LEU A 231 10.41 -1.83 33.84
CA LEU A 231 10.78 -0.56 34.47
C LEU A 231 9.61 0.03 35.28
N GLY A 232 8.40 -0.01 34.73
CA GLY A 232 7.18 0.43 35.40
C GLY A 232 6.92 -0.33 36.69
N PHE A 233 7.13 -1.66 36.68
CA PHE A 233 7.01 -2.51 37.85
C PHE A 233 8.06 -2.19 38.93
N LEU A 234 9.33 -2.05 38.55
CA LEU A 234 10.41 -1.70 39.47
C LEU A 234 10.19 -0.32 40.11
N GLU A 235 9.83 0.68 39.30
CA GLU A 235 9.54 2.02 39.79
C GLU A 235 8.25 2.06 40.62
N SER A 236 7.26 1.19 40.39
CA SER A 236 6.05 1.14 41.24
C SER A 236 6.33 0.82 42.72
N HIS A 237 7.53 0.33 43.04
CA HIS A 237 8.01 0.14 44.42
C HIS A 237 8.58 1.43 45.03
N HIS A 238 9.00 2.38 44.21
CA HIS A 238 9.41 3.72 44.61
C HIS A 238 8.19 4.65 44.48
N HIS A 239 7.73 5.25 45.57
CA HIS A 239 6.55 6.15 45.61
C HIS A 239 6.76 7.50 44.87
N SER A 240 7.26 7.47 43.63
CA SER A 240 7.46 8.66 42.79
C SER A 240 6.23 8.93 41.94
N ASP A 241 5.81 10.20 41.87
CA ASP A 241 4.68 10.64 41.05
C ASP A 241 5.16 11.08 39.66
N THR A 242 5.44 10.12 38.78
CA THR A 242 6.04 10.35 37.45
C THR A 242 5.04 10.32 36.30
N HIS A 243 3.74 10.12 36.55
CA HIS A 243 2.76 9.85 35.49
C HIS A 243 2.58 11.01 34.51
N ALA A 244 2.50 12.25 35.02
CA ALA A 244 2.35 13.43 34.15
C ALA A 244 3.54 13.57 33.19
N PHE A 245 4.75 13.28 33.66
CA PHE A 245 5.95 13.28 32.84
C PHE A 245 5.91 12.20 31.76
N LEU A 246 5.48 10.98 32.10
CA LEU A 246 5.32 9.90 31.12
C LEU A 246 4.26 10.22 30.05
N VAL A 247 3.15 10.86 30.42
CA VAL A 247 2.14 11.35 29.45
C VAL A 247 2.75 12.37 28.49
N CYS A 248 3.57 13.30 28.98
CA CYS A 248 4.27 14.26 28.14
C CYS A 248 5.25 13.58 27.18
N ILE A 249 6.03 12.59 27.64
CA ILE A 249 6.92 11.79 26.77
C ILE A 249 6.09 11.07 25.70
N LEU A 250 5.00 10.43 26.09
CA LEU A 250 4.14 9.68 25.19
C LEU A 250 3.56 10.59 24.09
N ALA A 251 3.05 11.76 24.48
CA ALA A 251 2.52 12.76 23.56
C ALA A 251 3.60 13.30 22.62
N ALA A 252 4.79 13.62 23.14
CA ALA A 252 5.92 14.09 22.35
C ALA A 252 6.40 13.01 21.36
N ALA A 253 6.49 11.75 21.79
CA ALA A 253 6.87 10.62 20.95
C ALA A 253 5.84 10.37 19.84
N ALA A 254 4.55 10.39 20.17
CA ALA A 254 3.46 10.25 19.20
C ALA A 254 3.47 11.38 18.17
N PHE A 255 3.57 12.63 18.63
CA PHE A 255 3.64 13.79 17.75
C PHE A 255 4.88 13.79 16.87
N GLY A 256 6.06 13.55 17.45
CA GLY A 256 7.31 13.45 16.71
C GLY A 256 7.27 12.34 15.67
N SER A 257 6.84 11.13 16.05
CA SER A 257 6.79 9.99 15.13
C SER A 257 5.83 10.20 13.96
N ALA A 258 4.71 10.90 14.19
CA ALA A 258 3.74 11.23 13.13
C ALA A 258 4.21 12.32 12.17
N ASN A 259 5.22 13.12 12.52
CA ASN A 259 5.67 14.27 11.72
C ASN A 259 7.11 14.13 11.18
N VAL A 260 7.91 13.22 11.73
CA VAL A 260 9.30 13.01 11.31
C VAL A 260 9.37 12.13 10.06
N GLU A 261 10.03 12.63 9.02
CA GLU A 261 10.30 11.87 7.78
C GLU A 261 11.49 10.93 7.91
N ALA A 262 12.47 11.26 8.78
CA ALA A 262 13.66 10.46 8.97
C ALA A 262 13.36 9.12 9.65
N ASP A 263 13.54 8.03 8.92
CA ASP A 263 13.24 6.66 9.34
C ASP A 263 13.89 6.27 10.67
N THR A 264 15.15 6.63 10.89
CA THR A 264 15.88 6.33 12.12
C THR A 264 15.28 7.05 13.33
N CYS A 265 14.95 8.33 13.19
CA CYS A 265 14.34 9.10 14.26
C CYS A 265 12.92 8.59 14.57
N ARG A 266 12.12 8.27 13.53
CA ARG A 266 10.80 7.65 13.68
C ARG A 266 10.87 6.31 14.43
N LYS A 267 11.83 5.44 14.08
CA LYS A 267 12.08 4.17 14.81
C LYS A 267 12.37 4.42 16.29
N VAL A 268 13.23 5.38 16.62
CA VAL A 268 13.59 5.71 18.01
C VAL A 268 12.36 6.22 18.78
N LEU A 269 11.62 7.16 18.20
CA LEU A 269 10.41 7.71 18.82
C LEU A 269 9.33 6.65 19.03
N ASN A 270 9.15 5.72 18.09
CA ASN A 270 8.25 4.59 18.26
C ASN A 270 8.64 3.72 19.46
N ASN A 271 9.91 3.35 19.58
CA ASN A 271 10.41 2.57 20.72
C ASN A 271 10.23 3.33 22.05
N ILE A 272 10.52 4.63 22.09
CA ILE A 272 10.27 5.46 23.28
C ILE A 272 8.78 5.39 23.65
N GLY A 273 7.89 5.60 22.69
CA GLY A 273 6.45 5.54 22.90
C GLY A 273 5.96 4.18 23.43
N ALA A 274 6.43 3.07 22.86
CA ALA A 274 6.06 1.74 23.33
C ALA A 274 6.61 1.40 24.72
N LEU A 275 7.86 1.79 25.01
CA LEU A 275 8.46 1.67 26.34
C LEU A 275 7.66 2.48 27.37
N THR A 276 7.28 3.71 27.03
CA THR A 276 6.47 4.58 27.90
C THR A 276 5.08 3.97 28.14
N CYS A 277 4.40 3.47 27.11
CA CYS A 277 3.14 2.71 27.27
C CYS A 277 3.30 1.53 28.22
N GLY A 278 4.36 0.73 28.07
CA GLY A 278 4.65 -0.41 28.94
C GLY A 278 4.81 0.01 30.40
N SER A 279 5.56 1.09 30.66
CA SER A 279 5.77 1.60 32.03
C SER A 279 4.46 2.06 32.69
N MET A 280 3.62 2.74 31.92
CA MET A 280 2.34 3.29 32.39
C MET A 280 1.34 2.21 32.83
N LEU A 281 1.45 0.95 32.36
CA LEU A 281 0.58 -0.15 32.79
C LEU A 281 0.65 -0.45 34.29
N PHE A 282 1.81 -0.22 34.93
CA PHE A 282 1.98 -0.48 36.37
C PHE A 282 1.88 0.78 37.21
N GLN A 283 2.25 1.91 36.61
CA GLN A 283 2.38 3.18 37.31
C GLN A 283 1.09 3.98 37.33
N TRP A 284 0.38 4.11 36.21
CA TRP A 284 -0.78 5.01 36.14
C TRP A 284 -1.83 4.56 37.18
N ARG A 285 -2.08 5.45 38.15
CA ARG A 285 -3.00 5.26 39.30
C ARG A 285 -3.89 6.47 39.56
N THR A 286 -3.72 7.55 38.79
CA THR A 286 -4.20 8.92 39.06
C THR A 286 -5.73 9.01 39.20
N LEU A 287 -6.50 8.13 38.55
CA LEU A 287 -7.96 8.13 38.63
C LEU A 287 -8.54 7.50 39.91
N ARG A 288 -7.72 6.87 40.77
CA ARG A 288 -8.20 6.36 42.07
C ARG A 288 -8.30 7.45 43.15
N GLY A 289 -7.51 8.52 43.05
CA GLY A 289 -7.44 9.57 44.09
C GLY A 289 -8.62 10.54 44.08
N VAL A 290 -9.07 10.97 42.89
CA VAL A 290 -10.14 11.98 42.76
C VAL A 290 -11.49 11.48 43.32
N ASN A 291 -11.77 10.18 43.19
CA ASN A 291 -12.99 9.58 43.76
C ASN A 291 -12.90 9.34 45.28
N ALA A 292 -11.68 9.24 45.84
CA ALA A 292 -11.48 9.09 47.28
C ALA A 292 -11.61 10.44 48.03
N VAL A 293 -11.28 11.56 47.39
CA VAL A 293 -11.33 12.91 47.99
C VAL A 293 -12.74 13.53 47.94
N ALA A 294 -13.62 13.08 47.05
CA ALA A 294 -14.95 13.66 46.90
C ALA A 294 -15.93 13.39 48.05
N GLY A 295 -15.58 12.61 49.08
CA GLY A 295 -16.43 12.43 50.28
C GLY A 295 -17.82 11.83 50.00
N ILE A 296 -18.08 11.32 48.80
CA ILE A 296 -19.34 10.66 48.41
C ILE A 296 -19.30 9.21 48.90
N ALA A 297 -19.19 9.05 50.22
CA ALA A 297 -19.43 7.77 50.90
C ALA A 297 -20.94 7.50 51.07
N SER A 298 -21.83 8.28 50.43
CA SER A 298 -23.28 8.05 50.52
C SER A 298 -23.78 7.06 49.46
N HIS A 299 -23.70 5.79 49.83
CA HIS A 299 -24.75 4.77 49.62
C HIS A 299 -25.06 4.17 48.24
N LYS A 300 -24.37 4.48 47.15
CA LYS A 300 -24.40 3.64 45.94
C LYS A 300 -22.99 3.26 45.52
N ALA A 301 -22.48 2.21 46.17
CA ALA A 301 -21.20 1.57 45.92
C ALA A 301 -21.15 0.87 44.55
N HIS A 302 -21.30 1.63 43.46
CA HIS A 302 -20.88 1.16 42.15
C HIS A 302 -19.36 1.28 42.05
N THR A 303 -18.76 0.18 41.63
CA THR A 303 -17.37 -0.22 41.82
C THR A 303 -16.37 0.64 41.03
N PRO A 304 -15.16 0.91 41.55
CA PRO A 304 -14.05 1.64 40.89
C PRO A 304 -13.43 0.91 39.67
N LEU A 305 -14.15 -0.06 39.09
CA LEU A 305 -13.67 -0.92 38.03
C LEU A 305 -13.64 -0.22 36.66
N TRP A 306 -14.61 0.65 36.39
CA TRP A 306 -14.74 1.28 35.06
C TRP A 306 -13.57 2.20 34.71
N PRO A 307 -13.15 3.17 35.56
CA PRO A 307 -12.01 4.03 35.24
C PRO A 307 -10.71 3.25 35.05
N PHE A 308 -10.54 2.17 35.82
CA PHE A 308 -9.40 1.27 35.68
C PHE A 308 -9.40 0.55 34.33
N ILE A 309 -10.55 0.05 33.87
CA ILE A 309 -10.68 -0.58 32.55
C ILE A 309 -10.40 0.43 31.44
N GLU A 310 -11.00 1.63 31.50
CA GLU A 310 -10.82 2.69 30.50
C GLU A 310 -9.34 3.06 30.36
N GLU A 311 -8.65 3.27 31.47
CA GLU A 311 -7.22 3.57 31.51
C GLU A 311 -6.36 2.48 30.87
N ARG A 312 -6.62 1.21 31.21
CA ARG A 312 -5.87 0.08 30.65
C ARG A 312 -6.13 -0.09 29.16
N ILE A 313 -7.37 0.12 28.69
CA ILE A 313 -7.68 0.12 27.26
C ILE A 313 -6.95 1.26 26.55
N CYS A 314 -6.91 2.47 27.12
CA CYS A 314 -6.18 3.61 26.54
C CYS A 314 -4.68 3.31 26.37
N ILE A 315 -4.05 2.67 27.36
CA ILE A 315 -2.64 2.29 27.27
C ILE A 315 -2.42 1.22 26.18
N LEU A 316 -3.32 0.23 26.08
CA LEU A 316 -3.26 -0.78 25.01
C LEU A 316 -3.45 -0.18 23.62
N ILE A 317 -4.34 0.82 23.47
CA ILE A 317 -4.49 1.58 22.23
C ILE A 317 -3.19 2.34 21.91
N GLY A 318 -2.56 2.97 22.91
CA GLY A 318 -1.26 3.63 22.76
C GLY A 318 -0.16 2.68 22.31
N ALA A 319 -0.06 1.50 22.92
CA ALA A 319 0.93 0.48 22.51
C ALA A 319 0.68 -0.04 21.08
N SER A 320 -0.60 -0.25 20.73
CA SER A 320 -1.00 -0.66 19.38
C SER A 320 -0.67 0.43 18.35
N PHE A 321 -0.85 1.70 18.72
CA PHE A 321 -0.54 2.85 17.87
C PHE A 321 0.94 2.88 17.44
N PHE A 322 1.89 2.78 18.38
CA PHE A 322 3.31 2.78 18.03
C PHE A 322 3.73 1.53 17.25
N THR A 323 3.07 0.40 17.50
CA THR A 323 3.26 -0.82 16.69
C THR A 323 2.81 -0.59 15.25
N LEU A 324 1.62 -0.03 15.06
CA LEU A 324 1.09 0.28 13.72
C LEU A 324 1.90 1.38 13.01
N LEU A 325 2.40 2.38 13.74
CA LEU A 325 3.27 3.42 13.16
C LEU A 325 4.55 2.83 12.59
N GLU A 326 5.08 1.77 13.21
CA GLU A 326 6.26 1.07 12.72
C GLU A 326 5.93 0.19 11.50
N VAL A 327 4.76 -0.47 11.50
CA VAL A 327 4.25 -1.19 10.33
C VAL A 327 4.06 -0.24 9.14
N ASP A 328 3.47 0.94 9.38
CA ASP A 328 3.31 1.98 8.35
C ASP A 328 4.67 2.44 7.80
N ARG A 329 5.70 2.57 8.65
CA ARG A 329 7.06 2.93 8.23
C ARG A 329 7.68 1.85 7.32
N VAL A 330 7.66 0.58 7.74
CA VAL A 330 8.17 -0.54 6.94
C VAL A 330 7.45 -0.63 5.58
N ASN A 331 6.12 -0.47 5.58
CA ASN A 331 5.31 -0.44 4.37
C ASN A 331 5.64 0.77 3.46
N ALA A 332 5.95 1.93 4.04
CA ALA A 332 6.35 3.10 3.26
C ALA A 332 7.71 2.88 2.59
N GLN A 333 8.67 2.30 3.32
CA GLN A 333 10.00 1.99 2.80
C GLN A 333 9.94 1.01 1.62
N ALA A 334 9.20 -0.10 1.77
CA ALA A 334 9.02 -1.07 0.68
C ALA A 334 8.42 -0.42 -0.58
N ARG A 335 7.42 0.46 -0.42
CA ARG A 335 6.83 1.18 -1.56
C ARG A 335 7.79 2.13 -2.26
N MET A 336 8.63 2.81 -1.48
CA MET A 336 9.64 3.71 -2.04
C MET A 336 10.63 2.92 -2.91
N GLN A 337 11.07 1.75 -2.46
CA GLN A 337 11.96 0.88 -3.23
C GLN A 337 11.32 0.44 -4.56
N GLU A 338 10.05 0.03 -4.54
CA GLU A 338 9.34 -0.38 -5.76
C GLU A 338 9.13 0.80 -6.74
N ALA A 339 8.89 2.00 -6.21
CA ALA A 339 8.80 3.22 -7.03
C ALA A 339 10.16 3.58 -7.64
N LEU A 340 11.26 3.47 -6.87
CA LEU A 340 12.63 3.70 -7.35
C LEU A 340 13.02 2.71 -8.45
N GLN A 341 12.68 1.42 -8.27
CA GLN A 341 12.88 0.40 -9.31
C GLN A 341 12.12 0.77 -10.60
N LEU A 342 10.89 1.28 -10.47
CA LEU A 342 10.06 1.66 -11.61
C LEU A 342 10.50 2.98 -12.27
N SER A 343 11.20 3.88 -11.57
CA SER A 343 11.77 5.10 -12.15
C SER A 343 13.19 4.92 -12.69
N CYS A 344 13.87 3.84 -12.33
CA CYS A 344 15.27 3.62 -12.68
C CYS A 344 15.46 3.60 -14.21
N MET A 345 16.30 4.52 -14.71
CA MET A 345 16.61 4.72 -16.13
C MET A 345 15.43 5.13 -17.03
N PHE A 346 14.29 5.50 -16.48
CA PHE A 346 13.16 5.98 -17.26
C PHE A 346 13.15 7.51 -17.31
N HIS A 347 13.31 8.08 -18.51
CA HIS A 347 13.29 9.53 -18.77
C HIS A 347 12.06 9.99 -19.56
N GLY A 348 11.25 9.05 -20.04
CA GLY A 348 10.09 9.29 -20.88
C GLY A 348 9.96 8.19 -21.93
N ILE A 349 8.77 8.04 -22.51
CA ILE A 349 8.50 6.97 -23.49
C ILE A 349 9.23 7.18 -24.82
N ALA A 350 9.74 8.38 -25.09
CA ALA A 350 10.56 8.66 -26.28
C ALA A 350 11.88 7.87 -26.29
N ASP A 351 12.43 7.61 -25.11
CA ASP A 351 13.68 6.85 -24.90
C ASP A 351 13.42 5.34 -24.74
N ALA A 352 12.16 4.92 -24.73
CA ALA A 352 11.81 3.50 -24.61
C ALA A 352 12.27 2.72 -25.86
N THR A 353 12.85 1.54 -25.59
CA THR A 353 13.46 0.68 -26.60
C THR A 353 12.49 -0.42 -27.06
N CYS A 354 12.71 -0.91 -28.27
CA CYS A 354 11.97 -2.04 -28.85
C CYS A 354 12.95 -2.95 -29.58
N SER A 355 12.77 -4.27 -29.47
CA SER A 355 13.61 -5.24 -30.19
C SER A 355 13.45 -5.16 -31.70
N LYS A 356 12.24 -4.83 -32.18
CA LYS A 356 11.94 -4.69 -33.61
C LYS A 356 11.61 -3.25 -33.95
N ALA A 357 12.33 -2.69 -34.92
CA ALA A 357 12.11 -1.32 -35.40
C ALA A 357 10.69 -1.11 -35.97
N ALA A 358 10.16 -2.10 -36.70
CA ALA A 358 8.80 -2.05 -37.23
C ALA A 358 7.73 -1.96 -36.11
N ASP A 359 7.92 -2.67 -35.00
CA ASP A 359 7.03 -2.56 -33.85
C ASP A 359 7.08 -1.17 -33.24
N ARG A 360 8.28 -0.58 -33.15
CA ARG A 360 8.45 0.81 -32.70
C ARG A 360 7.68 1.80 -33.56
N GLU A 361 7.83 1.73 -34.87
CA GLU A 361 7.12 2.61 -35.80
C GLU A 361 5.60 2.50 -35.66
N ARG A 362 5.08 1.27 -35.52
CA ARG A 362 3.64 1.03 -35.33
C ARG A 362 3.12 1.55 -33.99
N ILE A 363 3.83 1.26 -32.91
CA ILE A 363 3.44 1.70 -31.55
C ILE A 363 3.48 3.22 -31.46
N VAL A 364 4.58 3.84 -31.90
CA VAL A 364 4.71 5.30 -31.89
C VAL A 364 3.66 5.93 -32.81
N GLY A 365 3.38 5.34 -33.96
CA GLY A 365 2.32 5.77 -34.87
C GLY A 365 0.92 5.72 -34.24
N GLU A 366 0.61 4.71 -33.41
CA GLU A 366 -0.68 4.59 -32.73
C GLU A 366 -0.80 5.50 -31.49
N ILE A 367 0.30 5.73 -30.77
CA ILE A 367 0.34 6.71 -29.67
C ILE A 367 0.16 8.12 -30.24
N GLY A 368 0.79 8.43 -31.37
CA GLY A 368 0.63 9.69 -32.09
C GLY A 368 1.07 10.90 -31.27
N ASP A 369 0.18 11.89 -31.14
CA ASP A 369 0.40 13.13 -30.40
C ASP A 369 0.18 12.99 -28.88
N LYS A 370 -0.28 11.82 -28.41
CA LYS A 370 -0.62 11.56 -27.01
C LYS A 370 0.58 11.16 -26.15
N THR A 371 1.80 11.25 -26.66
CA THR A 371 3.03 10.86 -25.94
C THR A 371 3.11 11.50 -24.56
N ALA A 372 2.82 12.80 -24.46
CA ALA A 372 2.84 13.54 -23.19
C ALA A 372 1.76 13.06 -22.20
N ASP A 373 0.60 12.60 -22.67
CA ASP A 373 -0.45 12.04 -21.79
C ASP A 373 -0.04 10.69 -21.21
N VAL A 374 0.75 9.90 -21.96
CA VAL A 374 1.31 8.62 -21.50
C VAL A 374 2.38 8.87 -20.43
N ASP A 375 3.33 9.76 -20.71
CA ASP A 375 4.35 10.16 -19.73
C ASP A 375 3.68 10.68 -18.45
N HIS A 376 2.69 11.57 -18.58
CA HIS A 376 1.92 12.06 -17.44
C HIS A 376 1.23 10.93 -16.65
N ALA A 377 0.69 9.91 -17.31
CA ALA A 377 0.06 8.78 -16.64
C ALA A 377 1.05 7.92 -15.84
N ILE A 378 2.26 7.76 -16.38
CA ILE A 378 3.39 7.07 -15.74
C ILE A 378 3.94 7.91 -14.57
N ASP A 379 4.09 9.23 -14.75
CA ASP A 379 4.51 10.14 -13.68
C ASP A 379 3.52 10.12 -12.51
N VAL A 380 2.22 10.10 -12.79
CA VAL A 380 1.19 9.91 -11.76
C VAL A 380 1.36 8.58 -11.04
N LEU A 381 1.64 7.49 -11.77
CA LEU A 381 1.90 6.17 -11.19
C LEU A 381 3.12 6.21 -10.25
N LEU A 382 4.23 6.79 -10.70
CA LEU A 382 5.48 6.91 -9.94
C LEU A 382 5.30 7.79 -8.70
N ALA A 383 4.71 8.97 -8.87
CA ALA A 383 4.52 9.92 -7.78
C ALA A 383 3.52 9.42 -6.73
N ALA A 384 2.36 8.88 -7.14
CA ALA A 384 1.32 8.47 -6.20
C ALA A 384 1.44 7.01 -5.74
N GLY A 385 2.18 6.16 -6.46
CA GLY A 385 2.23 4.70 -6.26
C GLY A 385 1.02 3.94 -6.85
N MET A 386 0.19 4.62 -7.64
CA MET A 386 -0.91 4.11 -8.47
C MET A 386 -1.38 5.20 -9.44
N SER A 387 -1.98 4.84 -10.57
CA SER A 387 -2.58 5.79 -11.52
C SER A 387 -4.07 5.50 -11.68
N THR A 388 -4.92 6.41 -11.18
CA THR A 388 -6.38 6.37 -11.38
C THR A 388 -6.81 7.58 -12.21
N PRO A 389 -7.96 7.53 -12.92
CA PRO A 389 -8.49 8.71 -13.62
C PRO A 389 -8.59 9.94 -12.72
N THR A 390 -9.04 9.77 -11.47
CA THR A 390 -9.11 10.85 -10.48
C THR A 390 -7.75 11.45 -10.16
N LEU A 391 -6.72 10.62 -9.90
CA LEU A 391 -5.38 11.15 -9.61
C LEU A 391 -4.74 11.85 -10.82
N ARG A 392 -4.99 11.34 -12.03
CA ARG A 392 -4.54 12.00 -13.27
C ARG A 392 -5.18 13.38 -13.44
N GLU A 393 -6.48 13.51 -13.16
CA GLU A 393 -7.20 14.80 -13.15
C GLU A 393 -6.65 15.75 -12.08
N LEU A 394 -6.42 15.26 -10.86
CA LEU A 394 -5.85 16.07 -9.77
C LEU A 394 -4.45 16.59 -10.10
N SER A 395 -3.60 15.74 -10.66
CA SER A 395 -2.26 16.12 -11.09
C SER A 395 -2.29 17.18 -12.19
N ARG A 396 -3.19 17.05 -13.19
CA ARG A 396 -3.43 18.11 -14.21
C ARG A 396 -3.93 19.42 -13.60
N ALA A 397 -4.68 19.36 -12.50
CA ALA A 397 -5.09 20.54 -11.73
C ALA A 397 -3.97 21.13 -10.84
N GLY A 398 -2.74 20.62 -10.94
CA GLY A 398 -1.59 21.06 -10.16
C GLY A 398 -1.69 20.71 -8.68
N VAL A 399 -2.45 19.68 -8.31
CA VAL A 399 -2.47 19.15 -6.94
C VAL A 399 -1.29 18.20 -6.78
N ASP A 400 -0.49 18.39 -5.73
CA ASP A 400 0.57 17.45 -5.38
C ASP A 400 -0.04 16.10 -4.96
N ILE A 401 0.24 15.07 -5.75
CA ILE A 401 -0.24 13.69 -5.57
C ILE A 401 0.85 12.77 -5.03
N HIS A 402 1.99 13.30 -4.58
CA HIS A 402 3.09 12.49 -4.08
C HIS A 402 2.62 11.59 -2.93
N ASN A 403 2.90 10.29 -3.04
CA ASN A 403 2.43 9.24 -2.15
C ASN A 403 0.89 9.19 -1.96
N ALA A 404 0.06 9.69 -2.88
CA ALA A 404 -1.40 9.69 -2.71
C ALA A 404 -2.01 8.29 -2.55
N GLY A 405 -1.42 7.26 -3.17
CA GLY A 405 -1.78 5.85 -2.98
C GLY A 405 -1.24 5.20 -1.69
N HIS A 406 -0.57 5.97 -0.84
CA HIS A 406 -0.10 5.54 0.47
C HIS A 406 -1.07 5.90 1.58
N ALA A 407 -1.62 4.87 2.22
CA ALA A 407 -2.44 5.01 3.42
C ALA A 407 -1.58 4.66 4.64
N GLU A 408 -1.52 5.57 5.59
CA GLU A 408 -1.03 5.32 6.95
C GLU A 408 -2.24 4.93 7.81
N VAL A 409 -2.18 3.77 8.46
CA VAL A 409 -3.33 3.16 9.15
C VAL A 409 -3.30 3.47 10.65
N ALA A 410 -2.15 3.77 11.23
CA ALA A 410 -1.99 3.91 12.68
C ALA A 410 -2.92 4.97 13.32
N VAL A 411 -2.94 6.19 12.77
CA VAL A 411 -3.78 7.28 13.31
C VAL A 411 -5.28 7.02 13.08
N PRO A 412 -5.74 6.64 11.86
CA PRO A 412 -7.14 6.29 11.64
C PRO A 412 -7.60 5.10 12.51
N PHE A 413 -6.73 4.12 12.75
CA PHE A 413 -7.03 2.99 13.64
C PHE A 413 -7.32 3.48 15.06
N VAL A 414 -6.47 4.31 15.66
CA VAL A 414 -6.72 4.88 17.00
C VAL A 414 -8.02 5.68 17.04
N ALA A 415 -8.25 6.49 16.00
CA ALA A 415 -9.46 7.30 15.86
C ALA A 415 -10.74 6.45 15.82
N ILE A 416 -10.69 5.31 15.13
CA ILE A 416 -11.82 4.38 15.03
C ILE A 416 -11.95 3.53 16.30
N VAL A 417 -10.87 2.95 16.84
CA VAL A 417 -10.94 2.06 18.01
C VAL A 417 -11.43 2.79 19.26
N THR A 418 -11.10 4.07 19.43
CA THR A 418 -11.66 4.90 20.50
C THR A 418 -13.19 5.07 20.42
N SER A 419 -13.83 4.68 19.30
CA SER A 419 -15.30 4.63 19.20
C SER A 419 -15.90 3.56 20.10
N LEU A 420 -15.19 2.45 20.36
CA LEU A 420 -15.64 1.40 21.26
C LEU A 420 -15.68 1.92 22.70
N ILE A 421 -14.65 2.66 23.12
CA ILE A 421 -14.65 3.32 24.43
C ILE A 421 -15.80 4.32 24.52
N THR A 422 -15.98 5.15 23.48
CA THR A 422 -17.07 6.14 23.43
C THR A 422 -18.44 5.47 23.52
N PHE A 423 -18.63 4.33 22.85
CA PHE A 423 -19.86 3.56 22.87
C PHE A 423 -20.13 2.95 24.25
N CYS A 424 -19.13 2.30 24.86
CA CYS A 424 -19.31 1.73 26.20
C CYS A 424 -19.58 2.80 27.25
N ARG A 425 -18.93 3.97 27.12
CA ARG A 425 -19.18 5.13 27.97
C ARG A 425 -20.60 5.66 27.78
N LEU A 426 -21.05 5.85 26.54
CA LEU A 426 -22.42 6.25 26.22
C LEU A 426 -23.45 5.27 26.80
N ALA A 427 -23.23 3.96 26.67
CA ALA A 427 -24.11 2.94 27.23
C ALA A 427 -24.15 3.02 28.77
N THR A 428 -23.00 3.22 29.41
CA THR A 428 -22.91 3.40 30.86
C THR A 428 -23.62 4.68 31.32
N ASP A 429 -23.38 5.79 30.62
CA ASP A 429 -23.99 7.09 30.90
C ASP A 429 -25.52 7.02 30.75
N ILE A 430 -26.05 6.27 29.77
CA ILE A 430 -27.50 6.09 29.58
C ILE A 430 -28.12 5.20 30.67
N LEU A 431 -27.44 4.10 31.02
CA LEU A 431 -28.00 3.09 31.92
C LEU A 431 -27.90 3.48 33.40
N TYR A 432 -26.85 4.21 33.77
CA TYR A 432 -26.48 4.42 35.17
C TYR A 432 -26.41 5.88 35.60
N GLU A 433 -26.14 6.82 34.70
CA GLU A 433 -25.92 8.22 35.06
C GLU A 433 -27.08 9.13 34.63
N SER A 434 -27.49 10.06 35.50
CA SER A 434 -28.45 11.11 35.15
C SER A 434 -27.76 12.30 34.50
N ASN A 435 -26.96 12.03 33.46
CA ASN A 435 -26.24 13.06 32.72
C ASN A 435 -27.22 13.92 31.90
N PRO A 436 -26.91 15.22 31.69
CA PRO A 436 -27.74 16.07 30.85
C PRO A 436 -27.73 15.61 29.39
N TRP A 437 -28.88 15.72 28.73
CA TRP A 437 -29.15 15.17 27.38
C TRP A 437 -28.11 15.55 26.30
N TYR A 438 -27.49 16.73 26.42
CA TYR A 438 -26.53 17.20 25.41
C TYR A 438 -25.25 16.36 25.38
N ILE A 439 -24.86 15.74 26.50
CA ILE A 439 -23.69 14.83 26.54
C ILE A 439 -23.95 13.62 25.65
N TRP A 440 -25.14 13.01 25.81
CA TRP A 440 -25.56 11.87 25.01
C TRP A 440 -25.66 12.23 23.53
N PHE A 441 -26.17 13.42 23.22
CA PHE A 441 -26.24 13.92 21.85
C PHE A 441 -24.86 13.98 21.19
N PHE A 442 -23.87 14.60 21.83
CA PHE A 442 -22.53 14.72 21.25
C PHE A 442 -21.79 13.38 21.16
N GLN A 443 -21.87 12.54 22.20
CA GLN A 443 -21.27 11.20 22.17
C GLN A 443 -21.90 10.32 21.08
N SER A 444 -23.24 10.33 20.96
CA SER A 444 -23.96 9.59 19.92
C SER A 444 -23.59 10.09 18.52
N THR A 445 -23.53 11.41 18.34
CA THR A 445 -23.12 12.02 17.06
C THR A 445 -21.70 11.61 16.69
N SER A 446 -20.75 11.68 17.62
CA SER A 446 -19.37 11.22 17.39
C SER A 446 -19.31 9.73 17.03
N PHE A 447 -20.06 8.87 17.72
CA PHE A 447 -20.10 7.44 17.45
C PHE A 447 -20.69 7.13 16.06
N LEU A 448 -21.86 7.71 15.75
CA LEU A 448 -22.53 7.52 14.46
C LEU A 448 -21.67 8.03 13.30
N ALA A 449 -21.00 9.18 13.47
CA ALA A 449 -20.10 9.71 12.44
C ALA A 449 -18.94 8.75 12.13
N ARG A 450 -18.34 8.13 13.16
CA ARG A 450 -17.26 7.14 12.98
C ARG A 450 -17.77 5.83 12.35
N ALA A 451 -18.94 5.36 12.74
CA ALA A 451 -19.56 4.18 12.14
C ALA A 451 -19.89 4.41 10.65
N ALA A 452 -20.46 5.56 10.31
CA ALA A 452 -20.70 5.96 8.93
C ALA A 452 -19.39 6.11 8.15
N LEU A 453 -18.36 6.68 8.75
CA LEU A 453 -17.03 6.80 8.12
C LEU A 453 -16.42 5.44 7.80
N LEU A 454 -16.56 4.45 8.69
CA LEU A 454 -16.12 3.08 8.44
C LEU A 454 -16.89 2.44 7.28
N ALA A 455 -18.20 2.68 7.18
CA ALA A 455 -19.00 2.22 6.05
C ALA A 455 -18.58 2.88 4.73
N VAL A 456 -18.31 4.19 4.73
CA VAL A 456 -17.78 4.92 3.57
C VAL A 456 -16.41 4.35 3.17
N LEU A 457 -15.48 4.17 4.11
CA LEU A 457 -14.18 3.54 3.85
C LEU A 457 -14.33 2.14 3.24
N TRP A 458 -15.30 1.35 3.69
CA TRP A 458 -15.53 0.02 3.16
C TRP A 458 -16.02 0.01 1.71
N VAL A 459 -16.89 0.96 1.34
CA VAL A 459 -17.50 1.00 -0.01
C VAL A 459 -16.65 1.80 -1.01
N SER A 460 -15.83 2.75 -0.54
CA SER A 460 -15.01 3.60 -1.40
C SER A 460 -13.99 2.82 -2.23
N PRO A 461 -13.65 3.28 -3.45
CA PRO A 461 -12.54 2.73 -4.22
C PRO A 461 -11.20 2.97 -3.51
N ARG A 462 -10.16 2.24 -3.92
CA ARG A 462 -8.86 2.20 -3.22
C ARG A 462 -8.22 3.57 -3.07
N ASP A 463 -8.31 4.42 -4.09
CA ASP A 463 -7.75 5.77 -4.08
C ASP A 463 -8.49 6.71 -3.12
N GLU A 464 -9.81 6.68 -3.14
CA GLU A 464 -10.64 7.41 -2.17
C GLU A 464 -10.41 6.90 -0.74
N ARG A 465 -10.19 5.60 -0.52
CA ARG A 465 -9.80 5.07 0.80
C ARG A 465 -8.48 5.67 1.28
N CYS A 466 -7.46 5.72 0.41
CA CYS A 466 -6.17 6.33 0.75
C CYS A 466 -6.33 7.82 1.09
N PHE A 467 -7.12 8.54 0.30
CA PHE A 467 -7.47 9.95 0.58
C PHE A 467 -8.15 10.11 1.94
N ILE A 468 -9.20 9.35 2.23
CA ILE A 468 -9.94 9.43 3.50
C ILE A 468 -9.01 9.15 4.67
N LEU A 469 -8.18 8.10 4.60
CA LEU A 469 -7.25 7.75 5.68
C LEU A 469 -6.21 8.85 5.91
N LYS A 470 -5.64 9.45 4.85
CA LYS A 470 -4.71 10.59 4.99
C LYS A 470 -5.39 11.81 5.62
N MET A 471 -6.57 12.16 5.12
CA MET A 471 -7.36 13.28 5.65
C MET A 471 -7.70 13.07 7.13
N MET A 472 -8.12 11.85 7.50
CA MET A 472 -8.34 11.45 8.89
C MET A 472 -7.07 11.67 9.72
N THR A 473 -5.91 11.20 9.25
CA THR A 473 -4.63 11.40 9.95
C THR A 473 -4.37 12.87 10.24
N LYS A 474 -4.49 13.76 9.25
CA LYS A 474 -4.24 15.20 9.44
C LYS A 474 -5.21 15.84 10.42
N LEU A 475 -6.51 15.58 10.26
CA LEU A 475 -7.55 16.18 11.10
C LEU A 475 -7.51 15.64 12.53
N VAL A 476 -7.19 14.36 12.73
CA VAL A 476 -7.02 13.77 14.06
C VAL A 476 -5.74 14.28 14.71
N VAL A 477 -4.62 14.37 14.00
CA VAL A 477 -3.38 14.95 14.54
C VAL A 477 -3.60 16.41 14.94
N LEU A 478 -4.27 17.21 14.10
CA LEU A 478 -4.63 18.59 14.44
C LEU A 478 -5.49 18.64 15.71
N TYR A 479 -6.51 17.79 15.80
CA TYR A 479 -7.33 17.66 17.00
C TYR A 479 -6.49 17.30 18.23
N LEU A 480 -5.59 16.33 18.12
CA LEU A 480 -4.72 15.91 19.22
C LEU A 480 -3.75 17.00 19.65
N VAL A 481 -3.17 17.77 18.72
CA VAL A 481 -2.29 18.92 19.03
C VAL A 481 -3.03 19.99 19.82
N LEU A 482 -4.29 20.27 19.48
CA LEU A 482 -5.12 21.24 20.20
C LEU A 482 -5.63 20.69 21.54
N ALA A 483 -5.96 19.40 21.57
CA ALA A 483 -6.55 18.75 22.73
C ALA A 483 -5.53 18.41 23.82
N THR A 484 -4.36 17.91 23.46
CA THR A 484 -3.38 17.36 24.42
C THR A 484 -2.91 18.39 25.45
N PRO A 485 -2.55 19.64 25.10
CA PRO A 485 -2.18 20.65 26.08
C PRO A 485 -3.29 20.93 27.09
N ALA A 486 -4.56 20.93 26.64
CA ALA A 486 -5.70 21.12 27.52
C ALA A 486 -5.88 19.94 28.50
N VAL A 487 -5.67 18.70 28.02
CA VAL A 487 -5.67 17.51 28.87
C VAL A 487 -4.54 17.56 29.90
N VAL A 488 -3.32 17.92 29.48
CA VAL A 488 -2.16 18.05 30.39
C VAL A 488 -2.41 19.12 31.45
N VAL A 489 -2.87 20.31 31.06
CA VAL A 489 -3.18 21.39 32.02
C VAL A 489 -4.27 20.96 33.00
N TRP A 490 -5.25 20.18 32.54
CA TRP A 490 -6.28 19.64 33.41
C TRP A 490 -5.71 18.61 34.38
N GLU A 491 -4.97 17.61 33.92
CA GLU A 491 -4.33 16.62 34.82
C GLU A 491 -3.46 17.30 35.89
N LEU A 492 -2.72 18.34 35.52
CA LEU A 492 -1.91 19.13 36.45
C LEU A 492 -2.75 19.93 37.47
N ARG A 493 -4.00 20.27 37.14
CA ARG A 493 -4.93 21.04 37.98
C ARG A 493 -6.05 20.19 38.58
N ALA A 494 -6.02 18.86 38.39
CA ALA A 494 -7.06 17.97 38.91
C ALA A 494 -7.13 18.03 40.44
N SER A 495 -6.03 18.39 41.11
CA SER A 495 -5.96 18.70 42.54
C SER A 495 -6.89 19.83 42.98
N ASP A 496 -7.23 20.75 42.08
CA ASP A 496 -7.95 21.99 42.40
C ASP A 496 -9.47 21.85 42.25
N GLY A 497 -9.98 20.65 41.96
CA GLY A 497 -11.41 20.38 41.81
C GLY A 497 -12.05 21.02 40.56
N VAL A 498 -11.24 21.49 39.60
CA VAL A 498 -11.75 22.10 38.37
C VAL A 498 -12.24 21.01 37.41
N SER A 499 -13.56 20.89 37.29
CA SER A 499 -14.21 20.04 36.29
C SER A 499 -13.96 20.57 34.88
N PRO A 500 -13.81 19.69 33.87
CA PRO A 500 -13.66 20.10 32.48
C PRO A 500 -14.83 20.96 32.03
N LYS A 501 -14.53 22.00 31.27
CA LYS A 501 -15.57 22.82 30.65
C LYS A 501 -16.41 21.95 29.70
N ARG A 502 -17.73 22.07 29.82
CA ARG A 502 -18.76 21.32 29.09
C ARG A 502 -18.57 21.27 27.55
N GLY A 503 -17.83 22.23 26.97
CA GLY A 503 -17.53 22.28 25.54
C GLY A 503 -16.63 21.16 25.01
N TRP A 504 -15.91 20.43 25.86
CA TRP A 504 -14.98 19.38 25.44
C TRP A 504 -15.65 18.25 24.65
N PHE A 505 -16.88 17.87 25.03
CA PHE A 505 -17.63 16.79 24.38
C PHE A 505 -18.05 17.13 22.95
N ALA A 506 -18.17 18.42 22.61
CA ALA A 506 -18.55 18.86 21.28
C ALA A 506 -17.40 18.73 20.27
N ALA A 507 -16.14 18.74 20.71
CA ALA A 507 -14.98 18.74 19.81
C ALA A 507 -14.84 17.42 19.03
N PRO A 508 -14.88 16.22 19.65
CA PRO A 508 -14.92 14.95 18.91
C PRO A 508 -16.11 14.88 17.94
N ALA A 509 -17.32 15.25 18.38
CA ALA A 509 -18.50 15.22 17.51
C ALA A 509 -18.30 16.09 16.26
N SER A 510 -17.75 17.28 16.44
CA SER A 510 -17.49 18.22 15.34
C SER A 510 -16.43 17.70 14.38
N ILE A 511 -15.27 17.25 14.88
CA ILE A 511 -14.17 16.80 14.01
C ILE A 511 -14.57 15.58 13.19
N TYR A 512 -15.25 14.59 13.76
CA TYR A 512 -15.67 13.40 13.03
C TYR A 512 -16.81 13.67 12.05
N THR A 513 -17.69 14.63 12.35
CA THR A 513 -18.71 15.06 11.38
C THR A 513 -18.07 15.77 10.18
N ILE A 514 -17.05 16.60 10.41
CA ILE A 514 -16.28 17.25 9.34
C ILE A 514 -15.55 16.21 8.49
N ILE A 515 -14.85 15.26 9.12
CA ILE A 515 -14.17 14.14 8.44
C ILE A 515 -15.17 13.37 7.57
N LEU A 516 -16.34 13.01 8.12
CA LEU A 516 -17.37 12.31 7.37
C LEU A 516 -17.89 13.15 6.19
N GLY A 517 -18.12 14.44 6.39
CA GLY A 517 -18.54 15.36 5.35
C GLY A 517 -17.57 15.38 4.16
N PHE A 518 -16.27 15.52 4.42
CA PHE A 518 -15.24 15.47 3.37
C PHE A 518 -15.10 14.07 2.74
N ALA A 519 -15.20 13.00 3.53
CA ALA A 519 -15.17 11.63 3.00
C ALA A 519 -16.33 11.37 2.03
N CYS A 520 -17.53 11.90 2.32
CA CYS A 520 -18.70 11.81 1.44
C CYS A 520 -18.59 12.69 0.18
N LEU A 521 -17.82 13.79 0.24
CA LEU A 521 -17.52 14.60 -0.95
C LEU A 521 -16.59 13.86 -1.91
N GLY A 522 -15.57 13.17 -1.39
CA GLY A 522 -14.53 12.52 -2.18
C GLY A 522 -13.62 13.51 -2.91
N MET A 523 -12.54 13.02 -3.51
CA MET A 523 -11.52 13.88 -4.11
C MET A 523 -12.07 14.74 -5.26
N ARG A 524 -12.87 14.16 -6.16
CA ARG A 524 -13.40 14.85 -7.35
C ARG A 524 -14.30 16.04 -7.02
N ARG A 525 -15.19 15.89 -6.04
CA ARG A 525 -16.08 17.01 -5.64
C ARG A 525 -15.33 18.02 -4.80
N LEU A 526 -14.35 17.58 -4.02
CA LEU A 526 -13.52 18.47 -3.21
C LEU A 526 -12.69 19.41 -4.10
N VAL A 527 -12.07 18.92 -5.18
CA VAL A 527 -11.34 19.79 -6.13
C VAL A 527 -12.27 20.78 -6.85
N ALA A 528 -13.52 20.40 -7.09
CA ALA A 528 -14.53 21.24 -7.74
C ALA A 528 -15.06 22.37 -6.84
N LEU A 529 -14.76 22.39 -5.54
CA LEU A 529 -15.18 23.49 -4.66
C LEU A 529 -14.44 24.79 -5.03
N PRO A 530 -15.18 25.89 -5.28
CA PRO A 530 -14.56 27.16 -5.63
C PRO A 530 -13.68 27.67 -4.50
N CYS A 531 -12.59 28.36 -4.86
CA CYS A 531 -11.64 29.04 -3.97
C CYS A 531 -10.77 28.14 -3.07
N CYS A 532 -11.29 27.08 -2.45
CA CYS A 532 -10.57 26.31 -1.43
C CYS A 532 -10.31 24.84 -1.77
N GLY A 533 -10.97 24.27 -2.80
CA GLY A 533 -10.91 22.84 -3.12
C GLY A 533 -9.49 22.29 -3.28
N SER A 534 -8.72 22.88 -4.20
CA SER A 534 -7.32 22.47 -4.44
C SER A 534 -6.42 22.71 -3.24
N CYS A 535 -6.67 23.75 -2.44
CA CYS A 535 -5.90 24.03 -1.22
C CYS A 535 -6.12 22.96 -0.15
N LEU A 536 -7.38 22.57 0.07
CA LEU A 536 -7.74 21.49 1.00
C LEU A 536 -7.18 20.15 0.55
N LEU A 537 -7.25 19.83 -0.74
CA LEU A 537 -6.67 18.59 -1.27
C LEU A 537 -5.14 18.56 -1.12
N ARG A 538 -4.44 19.66 -1.42
CA ARG A 538 -3.01 19.77 -1.17
C ARG A 538 -2.69 19.54 0.31
N LEU A 539 -3.45 20.14 1.22
CA LEU A 539 -3.28 19.94 2.65
C LEU A 539 -3.46 18.47 3.07
N PHE A 540 -4.48 17.79 2.54
CA PHE A 540 -4.78 16.41 2.91
C PHE A 540 -3.85 15.37 2.26
N LEU A 541 -3.42 15.60 1.02
CA LEU A 541 -2.55 14.65 0.30
C LEU A 541 -1.07 14.84 0.63
N ALA A 542 -0.63 16.06 0.98
CA ALA A 542 0.77 16.35 1.27
C ALA A 542 1.31 15.57 2.48
N ARG A 543 2.51 15.00 2.30
CA ARG A 543 3.27 14.31 3.34
C ARG A 543 4.43 15.19 3.80
N GLY A 544 4.52 15.44 5.12
CA GLY A 544 5.74 15.80 5.86
C GLY A 544 6.51 17.08 5.49
N ARG A 545 6.40 17.60 4.27
CA ARG A 545 6.87 18.92 3.88
C ARG A 545 6.07 19.94 4.69
N ALA A 546 6.69 20.40 5.78
CA ALA A 546 6.24 21.54 6.54
C ALA A 546 5.80 22.62 5.55
N LEU A 547 4.72 23.32 5.87
CA LEU A 547 4.10 24.42 5.11
C LEU A 547 5.10 25.58 4.83
N SER A 548 6.20 25.33 4.12
CA SER A 548 7.06 26.35 3.51
C SER A 548 6.34 27.06 2.34
N LEU A 549 5.09 26.67 2.09
CA LEU A 549 4.19 27.04 1.00
C LEU A 549 3.61 28.48 1.03
N TRP A 550 4.29 29.45 1.62
CA TRP A 550 3.87 30.86 1.55
C TRP A 550 4.87 31.78 0.86
N GLY A 551 5.83 31.22 0.12
CA GLY A 551 6.69 31.97 -0.80
C GLY A 551 6.22 31.85 -2.26
N PRO A 552 5.57 32.85 -2.86
CA PRO A 552 5.35 32.89 -4.30
C PRO A 552 6.70 33.14 -5.00
N GLY A 553 7.34 32.07 -5.48
CA GLY A 553 8.58 32.18 -6.28
C GLY A 553 9.73 31.25 -5.92
N ALA A 554 9.50 30.12 -5.24
CA ALA A 554 10.55 29.11 -5.15
C ALA A 554 10.84 28.55 -6.56
N PRO A 555 12.08 28.63 -7.06
CA PRO A 555 12.44 28.14 -8.39
C PRO A 555 12.19 26.64 -8.48
N GLU A 556 11.85 26.16 -9.68
CA GLU A 556 11.85 24.74 -10.03
C GLU A 556 13.15 24.11 -9.52
N LEU A 557 13.05 23.24 -8.52
CA LEU A 557 14.18 22.46 -8.05
C LEU A 557 14.65 21.62 -9.25
N GLY A 558 15.79 22.01 -9.81
CA GLY A 558 16.55 21.16 -10.72
C GLY A 558 16.80 19.81 -10.06
N SER A 559 16.64 18.75 -10.85
CA SER A 559 16.94 17.34 -10.59
C SER A 559 17.63 17.07 -9.25
N GLU A 560 16.86 16.53 -8.30
CA GLU A 560 17.28 16.11 -6.95
C GLU A 560 18.10 14.79 -7.01
N THR A 561 19.05 14.69 -7.94
CA THR A 561 19.94 13.52 -8.12
C THR A 561 21.13 13.50 -7.16
N ASP A 562 21.40 14.57 -6.41
CA ASP A 562 22.63 14.70 -5.60
C ASP A 562 22.49 14.26 -4.12
N VAL A 563 21.30 13.85 -3.65
CA VAL A 563 21.10 13.54 -2.21
C VAL A 563 21.28 12.06 -1.85
N LEU A 564 21.46 11.18 -2.83
CA LEU A 564 21.63 9.73 -2.59
C LEU A 564 23.08 9.22 -2.61
N SER A 565 24.09 10.10 -2.67
CA SER A 565 25.50 9.69 -2.76
C SER A 565 26.23 9.48 -1.42
N ASN A 566 25.53 9.28 -0.29
CA ASN A 566 26.17 9.20 1.04
C ASN A 566 25.97 7.88 1.82
N ASP A 567 25.42 6.84 1.19
CA ASP A 567 25.44 5.46 1.73
C ASP A 567 26.23 4.56 0.76
N ASP A 568 27.55 4.57 0.92
CA ASP A 568 28.57 3.98 0.03
C ASP A 568 28.70 2.44 0.10
N SER A 569 27.65 1.70 0.47
CA SER A 569 27.75 0.24 0.64
C SER A 569 26.95 -0.63 -0.35
N ASP A 570 26.06 -0.08 -1.18
CA ASP A 570 25.17 -0.90 -2.04
C ASP A 570 25.06 -0.44 -3.52
N SER A 571 25.83 0.55 -3.98
CA SER A 571 25.67 1.17 -5.32
C SER A 571 26.45 0.49 -6.47
N GLU A 572 27.20 -0.59 -6.23
CA GLU A 572 28.05 -1.23 -7.26
C GLU A 572 27.26 -2.06 -8.30
N PHE A 573 25.93 -2.22 -8.16
CA PHE A 573 25.16 -3.17 -8.97
C PHE A 573 24.55 -2.59 -10.28
N CYS A 574 24.38 -1.27 -10.42
CA CYS A 574 23.72 -0.69 -11.61
C CYS A 574 24.67 -0.30 -12.77
N GLY A 575 25.99 -0.26 -12.57
CA GLY A 575 26.93 0.32 -13.54
C GLY A 575 27.38 -0.58 -14.70
N LYS A 576 26.99 -1.87 -14.75
CA LYS A 576 27.53 -2.84 -15.73
C LYS A 576 26.54 -3.33 -16.80
N ALA A 577 25.29 -2.89 -16.79
CA ALA A 577 24.25 -3.46 -17.66
C ALA A 577 24.08 -2.78 -19.05
N SER A 578 24.82 -1.70 -19.35
CA SER A 578 24.58 -0.90 -20.56
C SER A 578 25.23 -1.43 -21.85
N ASP A 579 26.10 -2.45 -21.80
CA ASP A 579 26.93 -2.84 -22.96
C ASP A 579 26.49 -4.13 -23.70
N ILE A 580 25.37 -4.77 -23.36
CA ILE A 580 25.02 -6.13 -23.89
C ILE A 580 23.76 -6.16 -24.80
N SER A 581 23.08 -5.04 -25.08
CA SER A 581 21.82 -5.08 -25.86
C SER A 581 21.97 -4.77 -27.36
N SER A 582 22.66 -5.61 -28.14
CA SER A 582 22.60 -5.52 -29.62
C SER A 582 22.61 -6.84 -30.40
N SER A 583 22.32 -7.99 -29.79
CA SER A 583 22.16 -9.24 -30.53
C SER A 583 20.87 -9.99 -30.18
N THR A 584 20.08 -10.23 -31.23
CA THR A 584 19.07 -11.30 -31.40
C THR A 584 17.83 -11.31 -30.50
N CYS A 585 16.71 -10.85 -31.07
CA CYS A 585 15.35 -11.38 -30.93
C CYS A 585 14.47 -10.94 -32.11
#